data_AF-A0A3M1L5N6-F1
#
_entry.id   AF-A0A3M1L5N6-F1
#
_cell.length_a   1.000
_cell.length_b   1.000
_cell.length_c   1.000
_cell.angle_alpha   90.00
_cell.angle_beta   90.00
_cell.angle_gamma   90.00
#
_symmetry.space_group_name_H-M   'P 1'
#
loop_
_entity.id
_entity.type
_entity.pdbx_description
1 polymer ?
#
loop_
_entity_poly.entity_id
_entity_poly.type
_entity_poly.pdbx_seq_one_letter_code
_entity_poly.pdbx_strand_id
1 'polypeptide(L)'
;MNQKNQPPEDPSAPSDKLFVDVPPAPQQQYGDHLPSGIEPMETIAQRGRAYRRISHGNLPWWIIIASWLIIGLPLILIAFLYLQNAIYEFKAVHSSSNN
;
A
#
# COMPACT_ATOMS: atom_id res chain seq x y z
N MET A 1 -33.72 -46.06 -9.81
CA MET A 1 -32.68 -45.04 -10.05
C MET A 1 -31.64 -45.15 -8.94
N ASN A 2 -30.38 -45.39 -9.34
CA ASN A 2 -29.11 -45.08 -8.68
C ASN A 2 -28.68 -45.88 -7.42
N GLN A 3 -27.90 -46.94 -7.68
CA GLN A 3 -26.76 -47.35 -6.84
C GLN A 3 -25.55 -46.42 -7.09
N LYS A 4 -24.52 -46.51 -6.19
CA LYS A 4 -23.16 -45.90 -6.13
C LYS A 4 -23.05 -44.66 -5.22
N ASN A 5 -22.25 -44.62 -4.14
CA ASN A 5 -20.95 -45.24 -3.91
C ASN A 5 -20.77 -45.59 -2.41
N GLN A 6 -20.64 -46.88 -2.07
CA GLN A 6 -19.97 -47.31 -0.85
C GLN A 6 -18.62 -47.89 -1.26
N PRO A 7 -17.49 -47.47 -0.67
CA PRO A 7 -16.21 -48.13 -0.87
C PRO A 7 -16.28 -49.55 -0.28
N PRO A 8 -15.54 -50.54 -0.83
CA PRO A 8 -15.59 -51.91 -0.35
C PRO A 8 -15.08 -51.99 1.09
N GLU A 9 -15.90 -52.54 1.98
CA GLU A 9 -15.48 -52.88 3.34
C GLU A 9 -14.54 -54.09 3.27
N ASP A 10 -13.24 -53.83 3.42
CA ASP A 10 -12.21 -54.84 3.61
C ASP A 10 -12.24 -55.28 5.09
N PRO A 11 -12.54 -56.55 5.40
CA PRO A 11 -12.69 -57.03 6.77
C PRO A 11 -11.36 -57.19 7.53
N SER A 12 -10.27 -56.56 7.08
CA SER A 12 -8.91 -56.76 7.63
C SER A 12 -8.18 -55.51 8.11
N ALA A 13 -8.84 -54.35 8.26
CA ALA A 13 -8.20 -53.14 8.79
C ALA A 13 -8.44 -52.94 10.30
N PRO A 14 -7.44 -53.14 11.18
CA PRO A 14 -7.54 -52.71 12.56
C PRO A 14 -7.28 -51.20 12.69
N SER A 15 -7.75 -50.64 13.80
CA SER A 15 -7.50 -49.31 14.36
C SER A 15 -8.59 -48.25 14.12
N ASP A 16 -9.45 -48.14 15.14
CA ASP A 16 -9.88 -46.89 15.74
C ASP A 16 -9.00 -45.70 15.34
N LYS A 17 -9.44 -44.92 14.35
CA LYS A 17 -8.97 -43.56 14.16
C LYS A 17 -10.12 -42.61 14.45
N LEU A 18 -10.13 -42.11 15.67
CA LEU A 18 -10.96 -41.00 16.09
C LEU A 18 -10.50 -39.75 15.32
N PHE A 19 -11.28 -39.31 14.33
CA PHE A 19 -11.06 -38.03 13.67
C PHE A 19 -11.64 -36.93 14.55
N VAL A 20 -10.77 -36.07 15.11
CA VAL A 20 -11.17 -34.86 15.84
C VAL A 20 -11.00 -33.68 14.89
N ASP A 21 -12.10 -33.02 14.55
CA ASP A 21 -12.07 -31.75 13.82
C ASP A 21 -11.45 -30.68 14.72
N VAL A 22 -10.21 -30.27 14.41
CA VAL A 22 -9.53 -29.18 15.10
C VAL A 22 -10.01 -27.86 14.46
N PRO A 23 -10.60 -26.93 15.23
CA PRO A 23 -11.01 -25.64 14.68
C PRO A 23 -9.77 -24.86 14.22
N PRO A 24 -9.86 -24.12 13.10
CA PRO A 24 -8.76 -23.31 12.62
C PRO A 24 -8.36 -22.28 13.70
N ALA A 25 -7.08 -22.25 14.04
CA ALA A 25 -6.54 -21.34 15.04
C ALA A 25 -6.91 -19.89 14.68
N PRO A 26 -7.34 -19.06 15.65
CA PRO A 26 -7.67 -17.66 15.38
C PRO A 26 -6.44 -16.97 14.81
N GLN A 27 -6.63 -16.26 13.69
CA GLN A 27 -5.59 -15.47 13.04
C GLN A 27 -4.97 -14.54 14.07
N GLN A 28 -3.71 -14.80 14.44
CA GLN A 28 -2.99 -13.97 15.40
C GLN A 28 -2.92 -12.54 14.85
N GLN A 29 -3.63 -11.63 15.52
CA GLN A 29 -3.55 -10.21 15.27
C GLN A 29 -2.12 -9.77 15.60
N TYR A 30 -1.38 -9.40 14.55
CA TYR A 30 -0.17 -8.58 14.52
C TYR A 30 0.48 -8.39 15.91
N GLY A 31 1.20 -9.41 16.38
CA GLY A 31 2.06 -9.29 17.55
C GLY A 31 3.27 -8.44 17.15
N ASP A 32 3.60 -7.43 17.95
CA ASP A 32 4.81 -6.63 17.81
C ASP A 32 6.02 -7.55 17.68
N HIS A 33 6.56 -7.64 16.47
CA HIS A 33 7.72 -8.46 16.16
C HIS A 33 8.93 -7.86 16.87
N LEU A 34 9.37 -8.48 17.97
CA LEU A 34 10.73 -8.23 18.48
C LEU A 34 11.71 -8.65 17.38
N PRO A 35 12.61 -7.76 16.92
CA PRO A 35 13.55 -8.09 15.85
C PRO A 35 14.63 -9.04 16.40
N SER A 36 14.40 -10.35 16.29
CA SER A 36 15.46 -11.33 16.40
C SER A 36 16.30 -11.26 15.12
N GLY A 37 17.62 -11.06 15.26
CA GLY A 37 18.55 -10.82 14.15
C GLY A 37 18.78 -12.02 13.20
N ILE A 38 17.86 -13.00 13.14
CA ILE A 38 18.04 -14.27 12.43
C ILE A 38 17.06 -14.46 11.26
N GLU A 39 16.07 -13.59 11.04
CA GLU A 39 15.08 -13.78 9.96
C GLU A 39 15.12 -12.70 8.85
N PRO A 40 16.22 -12.61 8.07
CA PRO A 40 16.29 -11.67 6.95
C PRO A 40 15.28 -12.02 5.83
N MET A 41 14.91 -13.30 5.69
CA MET A 41 14.02 -13.78 4.61
C MET A 41 12.57 -13.28 4.76
N GLU A 42 12.03 -13.34 5.99
CA GLU A 42 10.71 -12.81 6.37
C GLU A 42 10.61 -11.32 6.03
N THR A 43 11.64 -10.56 6.42
CA THR A 43 11.72 -9.12 6.21
C THR A 43 11.68 -8.75 4.72
N ILE A 44 12.35 -9.53 3.86
CA ILE A 44 12.38 -9.29 2.40
C ILE A 44 11.05 -9.69 1.76
N ALA A 45 10.43 -10.80 2.17
CA ALA A 45 9.14 -11.24 1.66
C ALA A 45 7.99 -10.28 2.04
N GLN A 46 8.02 -9.71 3.25
CA GLN A 46 7.08 -8.68 3.68
C GLN A 46 7.27 -7.38 2.89
N ARG A 47 8.51 -6.93 2.69
CA ARG A 47 8.83 -5.78 1.83
C ARG A 47 8.36 -6.01 0.39
N GLY A 48 8.62 -7.18 -0.19
CA GLY A 48 8.18 -7.54 -1.54
C GLY A 48 6.67 -7.46 -1.72
N ARG A 49 5.87 -7.87 -0.73
CA ARG A 49 4.41 -7.73 -0.74
C ARG A 49 3.95 -6.28 -0.60
N ALA A 50 4.62 -5.48 0.23
CA ALA A 50 4.34 -4.05 0.35
C ALA A 50 4.62 -3.32 -0.98
N TYR A 51 5.76 -3.58 -1.61
CA TYR A 51 6.09 -3.01 -2.92
C TYR A 51 5.13 -3.48 -4.02
N ARG A 52 4.66 -4.73 -3.98
CA ARG A 52 3.70 -5.26 -4.96
C ARG A 52 2.33 -4.61 -4.89
N ARG A 53 1.91 -4.11 -3.72
CA ARG A 53 0.67 -3.32 -3.57
C ARG A 53 0.83 -1.88 -4.06
N ILE A 54 2.03 -1.30 -3.89
CA ILE A 54 2.36 0.04 -4.39
C ILE A 54 2.52 0.03 -5.92
N SER A 55 3.09 -1.04 -6.49
CA SER A 55 3.38 -1.16 -7.93
C SER A 55 2.18 -1.51 -8.81
N HIS A 56 1.03 -1.91 -8.25
CA HIS A 56 -0.19 -2.24 -8.99
C HIS A 56 -1.06 -1.01 -9.35
N GLY A 57 -0.51 0.21 -9.23
CA GLY A 57 -1.19 1.43 -9.66
C GLY A 57 -2.28 1.93 -8.71
N ASN A 58 -2.51 1.25 -7.58
CA ASN A 58 -3.42 1.74 -6.54
C ASN A 58 -2.68 2.70 -5.59
N LEU A 59 -2.09 3.76 -6.15
CA LEU A 59 -1.59 4.87 -5.35
C LEU A 59 -2.79 5.50 -4.62
N PRO A 60 -2.81 5.53 -3.28
CA PRO A 60 -3.86 6.20 -2.54
C PRO A 60 -4.06 7.61 -3.08
N TRP A 61 -5.31 7.98 -3.39
CA TRP A 61 -5.65 9.30 -3.93
C TRP A 61 -5.12 10.46 -3.06
N TRP A 62 -4.98 10.22 -1.75
CA TRP A 62 -4.33 11.12 -0.80
C TRP A 62 -2.88 11.48 -1.14
N ILE A 63 -2.11 10.57 -1.78
CA ILE A 63 -0.72 10.84 -2.20
C ILE A 63 -0.68 11.82 -3.37
N ILE A 64 -1.67 11.78 -4.25
CA ILE A 64 -1.78 12.76 -5.34
C ILE A 64 -2.03 14.15 -4.76
N ILE A 65 -2.93 14.25 -3.78
CA ILE A 65 -3.23 15.50 -3.08
C ILE A 65 -2.03 15.99 -2.27
N ALA A 66 -1.35 15.10 -1.55
CA ALA A 66 -0.17 15.44 -0.77
C ALA A 66 0.97 15.91 -1.67
N SER A 67 1.20 15.24 -2.80
CA SER A 67 2.19 15.66 -3.80
C SER A 67 1.88 17.05 -4.34
N TRP A 68 0.61 17.33 -4.63
CA TRP A 68 0.17 18.65 -5.07
C TRP A 68 0.35 19.74 -4.01
N LEU A 69 0.09 19.45 -2.74
CA LEU A 69 0.31 20.39 -1.65
C LEU A 69 1.80 20.66 -1.41
N ILE A 70 2.64 19.63 -1.48
CA ILE A 70 4.07 19.75 -1.20
C ILE A 70 4.80 20.44 -2.36
N ILE A 71 4.43 20.16 -3.61
CA ILE A 71 5.14 20.66 -4.80
C ILE A 71 4.39 21.83 -5.44
N GLY A 72 3.07 21.71 -5.60
CA GLY A 72 2.25 22.70 -6.29
C GLY A 72 2.12 24.01 -5.52
N LEU A 73 1.93 23.96 -4.20
CA LEU A 73 1.79 25.17 -3.38
C LEU A 73 3.03 26.08 -3.42
N PRO A 74 4.26 25.60 -3.16
CA PRO A 74 5.44 26.45 -3.27
C PRO A 74 5.68 26.93 -4.70
N LEU A 75 5.38 26.11 -5.71
CA LEU A 75 5.50 26.52 -7.11
C LEU A 75 4.58 27.71 -7.44
N ILE A 76 3.33 27.67 -7.00
CA ILE A 76 2.36 28.76 -7.18
C ILE A 76 2.83 30.02 -6.46
N LEU A 77 3.34 29.89 -5.24
CA LEU A 77 3.81 31.03 -4.45
C LEU A 77 5.02 31.71 -5.10
N ILE A 78 5.99 30.93 -5.59
CA ILE A 78 7.14 31.45 -6.33
C ILE A 78 6.68 32.13 -7.62
N ALA A 79 5.84 31.48 -8.42
CA ALA A 79 5.31 32.06 -9.65
C ALA A 79 4.57 33.38 -9.40
N PHE A 80 3.81 33.46 -8.31
CA PHE A 80 3.12 34.68 -7.91
C PHE A 80 4.10 35.81 -7.55
N LEU A 81 5.16 35.52 -6.80
CA LEU A 81 6.20 36.52 -6.47
C LEU A 81 6.90 37.06 -7.72
N TYR A 82 7.25 36.19 -8.66
CA TYR A 82 7.84 36.61 -9.93
C TYR A 82 6.88 37.46 -10.75
N LEU A 83 5.60 37.10 -10.80
CA LEU A 83 4.58 37.86 -11.49
C LEU A 83 4.41 39.26 -10.89
N GLN A 84 4.38 39.36 -9.55
CA GLN A 84 4.35 40.66 -8.86
C GLN A 84 5.55 41.51 -9.26
N ASN A 85 6.77 40.95 -9.21
CA ASN A 85 7.97 41.67 -9.60
C ASN A 85 7.91 42.18 -11.05
N ALA A 86 7.48 41.35 -11.99
CA ALA A 86 7.33 41.73 -13.39
C ALA A 86 6.32 42.87 -13.59
N ILE A 87 5.22 42.87 -12.83
CA ILE A 87 4.21 43.94 -12.87
C ILE A 87 4.79 45.24 -12.31
N TYR A 88 5.58 45.19 -11.23
CA TYR A 88 6.23 46.38 -10.67
C TYR A 88 7.21 47.01 -11.67
N GLU A 89 8.07 46.20 -12.30
CA GLU A 89 8.99 46.69 -13.32
C GLU A 89 8.26 47.32 -14.51
N PHE A 90 7.19 46.67 -15.01
CA PHE A 90 6.39 47.21 -16.10
C PHE A 90 5.76 48.57 -15.77
N LYS A 91 5.20 48.72 -14.56
CA LYS A 91 4.62 49.99 -14.09
C LYS A 91 5.69 51.09 -13.98
N ALA A 92 6.88 50.76 -13.49
CA ALA A 92 7.98 51.73 -13.36
C ALA A 92 8.44 52.25 -14.73
N VAL A 93 8.60 51.36 -15.71
CA VAL A 93 8.98 51.73 -17.09
C VAL A 93 7.93 52.65 -17.72
N HIS A 94 6.64 52.33 -17.58
CA HIS A 94 5.58 53.13 -18.20
C HIS A 94 5.40 54.51 -17.54
N SER A 95 5.60 54.60 -16.22
CA SER A 95 5.54 55.88 -15.51
C SER A 95 6.70 56.81 -15.88
N SER A 96 7.85 56.28 -16.27
CA SER A 96 8.99 57.08 -16.74
C SER A 96 8.82 57.59 -18.18
N SER A 97 7.91 57.02 -18.96
CA SER A 97 7.66 57.42 -20.36
C SER A 97 6.63 58.54 -20.50
N ASN A 98 5.83 58.80 -19.46
CA ASN A 98 4.75 59.79 -19.48
C ASN A 98 5.11 61.12 -18.79
N ASN A 99 6.32 61.24 -18.21
CA ASN A 99 6.91 62.48 -17.72
C ASN A 99 8.01 62.94 -18.67
#